data_AF-A0A960DBT4-F1
#
_entry.id   AF-A0A960DBT4-F1
#
_cell.length_a   1.000
_cell.length_b   1.000
_cell.length_c   1.000
_cell.angle_alpha   90.00
_cell.angle_beta   90.00
_cell.angle_gamma   90.00
#
_symmetry.space_group_name_H-M   'P 1'
#
loop_
_entity.id
_entity.type
_entity.pdbx_description
1 polymer ?
#
loop_
_entity_poly.entity_id
_entity_poly.type
_entity_poly.pdbx_seq_one_letter_code
_entity_poly.pdbx_strand_id
1 'polypeptide(L)' 'MKNLRKTIGLATAAGALAVAPMAAVTAMAAGTANADSVNWDAVAACESGGNWSINTGNGYYGG' A
#
# COMPACT_ATOMS: atom_id res chain seq x y z
N MET A 1 24.56 27.83 -28.23
CA MET A 1 24.36 27.20 -26.90
C MET A 1 23.11 27.67 -26.13
N LYS A 2 22.75 28.96 -26.15
CA LYS A 2 21.57 29.48 -25.40
C LYS A 2 20.23 28.86 -25.85
N ASN A 3 20.07 28.58 -27.14
CA ASN A 3 18.84 28.02 -27.70
C ASN A 3 18.69 26.51 -27.40
N LEU A 4 19.81 25.78 -27.34
CA LEU A 4 19.84 24.35 -26.99
C LEU A 4 19.37 24.10 -25.55
N ARG A 5 19.75 24.99 -24.62
CA ARG A 5 19.31 24.93 -23.21
C ARG A 5 17.81 25.18 -23.05
N LYS A 6 17.23 26.07 -23.86
CA LYS A 6 15.78 26.33 -23.89
C LYS A 6 15.00 25.11 -24.41
N THR A 7 15.49 24.48 -25.48
CA THR A 7 14.85 23.29 -26.06
C THR A 7 14.85 22.10 -25.11
N ILE A 8 15.97 21.86 -24.40
CA ILE A 8 16.06 20.78 -23.41
C ILE A 8 15.13 21.04 -22.22
N GLY A 9 15.09 22.28 -21.70
CA GLY A 9 14.19 22.63 -20.59
C GLY A 9 12.70 22.52 -20.94
N LEU A 10 12.32 22.82 -22.19
CA LEU A 10 10.95 22.65 -22.66
C LEU A 10 10.57 21.16 -22.82
N ALA A 11 11.50 20.33 -23.31
CA ALA A 11 11.30 18.90 -23.48
C ALA A 11 11.11 18.18 -22.13
N THR A 12 11.85 18.57 -21.08
CA THR A 12 11.65 18.04 -19.72
C THR A 12 10.31 18.47 -19.10
N ALA A 13 9.86 19.70 -19.38
CA ALA A 13 8.57 20.18 -18.90
C ALA A 13 7.38 19.48 -19.59
N ALA A 14 7.50 19.22 -20.90
CA ALA A 14 6.49 18.50 -21.67
C ALA A 14 6.40 17.00 -21.27
N GLY A 15 7.54 16.36 -21.00
CA GLY A 15 7.56 14.96 -20.53
C GLY A 15 6.89 14.78 -19.16
N ALA A 16 7.05 15.73 -18.24
CA ALA A 16 6.40 15.70 -16.93
C ALA A 16 4.87 15.83 -17.02
N LEU A 17 4.35 16.65 -17.96
CA LEU A 17 2.90 16.78 -18.18
C LEU A 17 2.26 15.55 -18.83
N ALA A 18 3.01 14.75 -19.61
CA ALA A 18 2.48 13.55 -20.26
C ALA A 18 2.26 12.37 -19.28
N VAL A 19 3.01 12.33 -18.18
CA VAL A 19 2.93 11.24 -17.17
C VAL A 19 1.97 11.58 -16.02
N ALA A 20 1.76 12.87 -15.74
CA ALA A 20 0.80 13.35 -14.73
C ALA A 20 -0.63 12.78 -14.87
N PRO A 21 -1.26 12.72 -16.06
CA PRO A 21 -2.60 12.15 -16.21
C PRO A 21 -2.64 10.63 -15.97
N MET A 22 -1.57 9.90 -16.30
CA MET A 22 -1.47 8.46 -16.03
C MET A 22 -1.36 8.16 -14.53
N ALA A 23 -0.55 8.95 -13.81
CA ALA A 23 -0.44 8.85 -12.35
C ALA A 23 -1.78 9.21 -11.67
N ALA A 24 -2.48 10.24 -12.18
CA ALA A 24 -3.81 10.59 -11.71
C ALA A 24 -4.82 9.45 -11.96
N VAL A 25 -4.80 8.81 -13.11
CA VAL A 25 -5.66 7.64 -13.41
C VAL A 25 -5.38 6.48 -12.46
N THR A 26 -4.10 6.16 -12.16
CA THR A 26 -3.78 5.09 -11.20
C THR A 26 -4.22 5.42 -9.77
N ALA A 27 -4.12 6.69 -9.35
CA ALA A 27 -4.56 7.13 -8.03
C ALA A 27 -6.09 7.11 -7.90
N MET A 28 -6.81 7.38 -9.00
CA MET A 28 -8.28 7.35 -9.05
C MET A 28 -8.85 5.95 -9.26
N ALA A 29 -8.04 5.02 -9.78
CA ALA A 29 -8.40 3.61 -10.00
C ALA A 29 -8.14 2.71 -8.78
N ALA A 30 -7.51 3.22 -7.73
CA ALA A 30 -7.35 2.51 -6.47
C ALA A 30 -8.70 2.41 -5.75
N GLY A 31 -9.46 1.34 -6.04
CA GLY A 31 -10.65 1.00 -5.27
C GLY A 31 -10.30 0.63 -3.82
N THR A 32 -11.24 0.81 -2.90
CA THR A 32 -11.08 0.31 -1.53
C THR A 32 -11.21 -1.22 -1.53
N ALA A 33 -10.16 -1.91 -1.10
CA ALA A 33 -10.27 -3.34 -0.81
C ALA A 33 -11.11 -3.50 0.45
N ASN A 34 -12.21 -4.25 0.35
CA ASN A 34 -13.05 -4.57 1.50
C ASN A 34 -12.76 -6.02 1.87
N ALA A 35 -12.22 -6.23 3.07
CA ALA A 35 -12.11 -7.56 3.65
C ALA A 35 -13.47 -7.94 4.26
N ASP A 36 -13.81 -9.22 4.20
CA ASP A 36 -14.94 -9.74 4.96
C ASP A 36 -14.63 -9.64 6.47
N SER A 37 -15.67 -9.61 7.29
CA SER A 37 -15.52 -9.66 8.74
C SER A 37 -14.89 -11.00 9.16
N VAL A 38 -13.73 -10.94 9.81
CA VAL A 38 -13.04 -12.11 10.35
C VAL A 38 -13.39 -12.25 11.83
N ASN A 39 -13.80 -13.44 12.23
CA ASN A 39 -13.99 -13.77 13.64
C ASN A 39 -12.64 -14.15 14.28
N TRP A 40 -11.92 -13.15 14.77
CA TRP A 40 -10.62 -13.33 15.41
C TRP A 40 -10.71 -14.11 16.73
N ASP A 41 -11.83 -14.06 17.44
CA ASP A 41 -12.00 -14.88 18.65
C ASP A 41 -12.06 -16.37 18.33
N ALA A 42 -12.63 -16.74 17.17
CA ALA A 42 -12.61 -18.13 16.72
C ALA A 42 -11.19 -18.59 16.34
N VAL A 43 -10.38 -17.71 15.76
CA VAL A 43 -8.97 -17.98 15.47
C VAL A 43 -8.18 -18.12 16.76
N ALA A 44 -8.28 -17.15 17.67
CA ALA A 44 -7.62 -17.18 18.97
C ALA A 44 -8.04 -18.41 19.80
N ALA A 45 -9.30 -18.84 19.70
CA ALA A 45 -9.79 -20.09 20.29
C ALA A 45 -9.10 -21.33 19.71
N CYS A 46 -8.92 -21.38 18.39
CA CYS A 46 -8.24 -22.47 17.71
C CYS A 46 -6.74 -22.52 18.04
N GLU A 47 -6.06 -21.38 17.94
CA GLU A 47 -4.60 -21.31 18.01
C GLU A 47 -4.07 -21.22 19.45
N SER A 48 -4.80 -20.54 20.34
CA SER A 48 -4.35 -20.23 21.70
C SER A 48 -5.39 -20.57 22.78
N GLY A 49 -6.41 -21.37 22.46
CA GLY A 49 -7.48 -21.70 23.40
C GLY A 49 -8.30 -20.47 23.87
N GLY A 50 -8.23 -19.36 23.14
CA GLY A 50 -8.88 -18.10 23.45
C GLY A 50 -8.06 -17.19 24.36
N ASN A 51 -6.81 -17.57 24.70
CA ASN A 51 -5.96 -16.77 25.57
C ASN A 51 -5.08 -15.81 24.76
N TRP A 52 -5.53 -14.56 24.63
CA TRP A 52 -4.77 -13.46 24.00
C TRP A 52 -3.49 -13.05 24.75
N SER A 53 -3.30 -13.51 25.98
CA SER A 53 -2.10 -13.26 26.79
C SER A 53 -1.20 -14.48 26.91
N ILE A 54 -1.42 -15.54 26.11
CA ILE A 54 -0.57 -16.72 26.16
C ILE A 54 0.89 -16.35 25.86
N ASN A 55 1.79 -16.89 26.66
CA ASN A 55 3.21 -16.84 26.42
C ASN A 55 3.84 -18.09 27.02
N THR A 56 3.97 -19.12 26.19
CA THR A 56 4.46 -20.44 26.61
C THR A 56 5.98 -20.56 26.48
N GLY A 57 6.67 -19.52 26.00
CA GLY A 57 8.10 -19.57 25.70
C GLY A 57 8.47 -20.31 24.40
N ASN A 58 7.49 -20.62 23.54
CA ASN A 58 7.70 -21.28 22.25
C ASN A 58 8.03 -20.31 21.09
N GLY A 59 8.14 -19.00 21.37
CA GLY A 59 8.41 -17.96 20.38
C GLY A 59 7.17 -17.31 19.77
N TYR A 60 5.97 -17.77 20.11
CA TYR A 60 4.69 -17.17 19.71
C TYR A 60 3.96 -16.59 20.92
N TYR A 61 3.04 -15.67 20.67
CA TYR A 61 2.23 -15.01 21.67
C TYR A 61 0.76 -15.21 21.34
N GLY A 62 -0.08 -15.20 22.37
CA GLY A 62 -1.44 -15.72 22.30
C GLY A 62 -2.35 -14.99 21.35
N GLY A 63 -3.47 -15.66 21.08
CA GLY A 63 -4.60 -15.18 20.28
C GLY A 63 -4.22 -14.80 18.86
#